data_AF-A0A0V0IAL3-F1
#
_entry.id   AF-A0A0V0IAL3-F1
#
_cell.length_a   1.000
_cell.length_b   1.000
_cell.length_c   1.000
_cell.angle_alpha   90.00
_cell.angle_beta   90.00
_cell.angle_gamma   90.00
#
_symmetry.space_group_name_H-M   'P 1'
#
loop_
_entity.id
_entity.type
_entity.pdbx_description
1 polymer ?
#
loop_
_entity_poly.entity_id
_entity_poly.type
_entity_poly.pdbx_seq_one_letter_code
_entity_poly.pdbx_strand_id
1 'polypeptide(L)'
;MKLPDTRNSWSNVTMTLEECKTICSRNCSCMAYSNIDIRNGGSGCLLWFKDLLDIRQLSKEGQDIYIKIAASELDSLEKSDGEKGRALCWILPLSVGLVLVILSILLICHRRRKKALKLKTKAAEKSRYSGSIKQDYNSGSCTEEFEIPLFDLSTITKATDNFSVNRKIGEGGFGPVYKGILEKGREIAVKRLSKTSTQGEDEFKN
;
A
#
# COMPACT_ATOMS: atom_id res chain seq x y z
N MET A 1 -35.72 4.79 26.62
CA MET A 1 -36.51 6.02 26.33
C MET A 1 -37.86 5.94 27.06
N LYS A 2 -38.63 7.03 27.12
CA LYS A 2 -40.08 6.95 27.42
C LYS A 2 -40.77 6.34 26.21
N LEU A 3 -41.54 5.27 26.43
CA LEU A 3 -42.36 4.67 25.38
C LEU A 3 -43.49 5.62 24.94
N PRO A 4 -43.91 5.56 23.67
CA PRO A 4 -45.01 6.36 23.17
C PRO A 4 -46.34 5.99 23.82
N ASP A 5 -47.32 6.88 23.68
CA ASP A 5 -48.68 6.65 24.16
C ASP A 5 -49.25 5.31 23.67
N THR A 6 -49.93 4.58 24.56
CA THR A 6 -50.38 3.20 24.32
C THR A 6 -51.83 3.12 23.82
N ARG A 7 -52.47 4.26 23.53
CA ARG A 7 -53.88 4.33 23.09
C ARG A 7 -54.18 3.53 21.81
N ASN A 8 -53.23 3.44 20.90
CA ASN A 8 -53.33 2.63 19.67
C ASN A 8 -52.29 1.50 19.68
N SER A 9 -52.21 0.77 20.79
CA SER A 9 -51.27 -0.34 20.96
C SER A 9 -51.98 -1.66 21.28
N TRP A 10 -51.27 -2.77 21.06
CA TRP A 10 -51.67 -4.10 21.49
C TRP A 10 -50.54 -4.76 22.26
N SER A 11 -50.88 -5.46 23.34
CA SER A 11 -49.90 -6.05 24.24
C SER A 11 -50.16 -7.53 24.47
N ASN A 12 -49.10 -8.33 24.54
CA ASN A 12 -49.16 -9.73 24.93
C ASN A 12 -47.94 -10.10 25.78
N VAL A 13 -48.17 -10.48 27.03
CA VAL A 13 -47.12 -10.78 28.02
C VAL A 13 -46.42 -12.12 27.82
N THR A 14 -47.03 -13.06 27.10
CA THR A 14 -46.46 -14.41 26.91
C THR A 14 -45.49 -14.48 25.72
N MET A 15 -45.56 -13.48 24.84
CA MET A 15 -44.79 -13.45 23.61
C MET A 15 -43.32 -13.04 23.83
N THR A 16 -42.46 -13.57 22.96
CA THR A 16 -41.05 -13.17 22.87
C THR A 16 -40.87 -11.97 21.95
N LEU A 17 -39.71 -11.31 22.06
CA LEU A 17 -39.35 -10.18 21.21
C LEU A 17 -39.27 -10.55 19.72
N GLU A 18 -38.78 -11.75 19.38
CA GLU A 18 -38.66 -12.19 17.97
C GLU A 18 -40.03 -12.48 17.34
N GLU A 19 -40.95 -13.06 18.11
CA GLU A 19 -42.34 -13.21 17.68
C GLU A 19 -43.00 -11.83 17.50
N CYS A 20 -42.71 -10.89 18.40
CA CYS A 20 -43.19 -9.50 18.33
C CYS A 20 -42.73 -8.82 17.02
N LYS A 21 -41.44 -8.94 16.70
CA LYS A 21 -40.84 -8.47 15.45
C LYS A 21 -41.50 -9.10 14.23
N THR A 22 -41.75 -10.41 14.28
CA THR A 22 -42.38 -11.14 13.16
C THR A 22 -43.80 -10.64 12.91
N ILE A 23 -44.60 -10.46 13.96
CA ILE A 23 -45.97 -9.92 13.83
C ILE A 23 -45.94 -8.48 13.29
N CYS A 24 -45.08 -7.61 13.83
CA CYS A 24 -44.98 -6.23 13.38
C CYS A 24 -44.51 -6.14 11.92
N SER A 25 -43.57 -7.00 11.51
CA SER A 25 -43.05 -7.05 10.15
C SER A 25 -44.15 -7.41 9.15
N ARG A 26 -44.98 -8.41 9.48
CA ARG A 26 -46.10 -8.87 8.64
C ARG A 26 -47.30 -7.93 8.61
N ASN A 27 -47.45 -7.07 9.62
CA ASN A 27 -48.55 -6.12 9.68
C ASN A 27 -48.13 -4.77 9.06
N CYS A 28 -48.76 -4.38 7.95
CA CYS A 28 -48.47 -3.12 7.25
C CYS A 28 -48.81 -1.87 8.07
N SER A 29 -49.71 -1.98 9.05
CA SER A 29 -50.06 -0.87 9.95
C SER A 29 -49.16 -0.77 11.16
N CYS A 30 -48.31 -1.77 11.45
CA CYS A 30 -47.41 -1.70 12.60
C CYS A 30 -46.29 -0.68 12.35
N MET A 31 -46.09 0.22 13.32
CA MET A 31 -45.08 1.29 13.30
C MET A 31 -43.92 1.01 14.24
N ALA A 32 -44.15 0.35 15.38
CA ALA A 32 -43.10 0.03 16.33
C ALA A 32 -43.47 -1.17 17.21
N TYR A 33 -42.46 -1.74 17.86
CA TYR A 33 -42.63 -2.76 18.88
C TYR A 33 -41.60 -2.67 20.01
N SER A 34 -41.91 -3.23 21.18
CA SER A 34 -40.97 -3.34 22.31
C SER A 34 -41.32 -4.52 23.20
N ASN A 35 -40.43 -4.84 24.14
CA ASN A 35 -40.81 -5.69 25.28
C ASN A 35 -41.84 -4.98 26.17
N ILE A 36 -42.53 -5.70 27.05
CA ILE A 36 -43.38 -5.09 28.10
C ILE A 36 -42.59 -5.01 29.40
N ASP A 37 -41.86 -6.08 29.70
CA ASP A 37 -41.00 -6.21 30.86
C ASP A 37 -39.55 -6.34 30.38
N ILE A 38 -38.61 -5.67 31.03
CA ILE A 38 -37.17 -5.73 30.75
C ILE A 38 -36.42 -6.67 31.69
N ARG A 39 -37.08 -7.21 32.71
CA ARG A 39 -36.48 -8.15 33.67
C ARG A 39 -36.11 -9.47 32.99
N ASN A 40 -35.07 -10.14 33.48
CA ASN A 40 -34.64 -11.48 33.04
C ASN A 40 -34.43 -11.63 31.52
N GLY A 41 -33.87 -10.61 30.86
CA GLY A 41 -33.65 -10.65 29.41
C GLY A 41 -34.82 -10.14 28.56
N GLY A 42 -35.90 -9.70 29.21
CA GLY A 42 -37.04 -9.08 28.59
C GLY A 42 -38.13 -10.08 28.17
N SER A 43 -39.38 -9.72 28.44
CA SER A 43 -40.55 -10.54 28.12
C SER A 43 -41.77 -9.70 27.75
N GLY A 44 -42.70 -10.35 27.05
CA GLY A 44 -43.88 -9.71 26.50
C GLY A 44 -43.60 -8.88 25.24
N CYS A 45 -44.67 -8.53 24.55
CA CYS A 45 -44.67 -7.84 23.27
C CYS A 45 -45.66 -6.69 23.33
N LEU A 46 -45.21 -5.48 23.03
CA LEU A 46 -46.05 -4.30 22.86
C LEU A 46 -45.89 -3.81 21.41
N LEU A 47 -47.00 -3.68 20.69
CA LEU A 47 -47.06 -3.25 19.29
C LEU A 47 -47.80 -1.93 19.17
N TRP A 48 -47.32 -1.01 18.33
CA TRP A 48 -48.00 0.24 17.98
C TRP A 48 -48.42 0.25 16.52
N PHE A 49 -49.64 0.71 16.23
CA PHE A 49 -50.23 0.66 14.88
C PHE A 49 -50.51 2.03 14.22
N LYS A 50 -50.05 3.13 14.83
CA LYS A 50 -50.23 4.51 14.34
C LYS A 50 -49.04 5.37 14.74
N ASP A 51 -49.18 6.69 14.60
CA ASP A 51 -48.19 7.69 15.00
C ASP A 51 -47.70 7.48 16.43
N LEU A 52 -46.39 7.55 16.59
CA LEU A 52 -45.72 7.42 17.87
C LEU A 52 -45.65 8.80 18.54
N LEU A 53 -46.55 9.05 19.50
CA LEU A 53 -46.67 10.34 20.18
C LEU A 53 -46.05 10.29 21.59
N ASP A 54 -45.54 11.44 22.04
CA ASP A 54 -44.96 11.65 23.38
C ASP A 54 -43.73 10.78 23.72
N ILE A 55 -42.92 10.43 22.71
CA ILE A 55 -41.59 9.83 22.91
C ILE A 55 -40.66 10.88 23.51
N ARG A 56 -39.97 10.54 24.59
CA ARG A 56 -38.96 11.41 25.24
C ARG A 56 -37.72 10.62 25.62
N GLN A 57 -36.56 11.26 25.50
CA GLN A 57 -35.31 10.66 25.95
C GLN A 57 -35.15 10.85 27.46
N LEU A 58 -35.08 9.74 28.21
CA LEU A 58 -34.73 9.76 29.62
C LEU A 58 -33.25 9.42 29.78
N SER A 59 -32.58 10.13 30.69
CA SER A 59 -31.12 10.10 30.87
C SER A 59 -30.62 8.97 31.79
N LYS A 60 -31.49 8.26 32.52
CA LYS A 60 -31.07 7.32 33.57
C LYS A 60 -31.72 5.95 33.53
N GLU A 61 -32.96 5.85 33.08
CA GLU A 61 -33.67 4.57 32.93
C GLU A 61 -34.53 4.64 31.68
N GLY A 62 -34.41 3.63 30.83
CA GLY A 62 -35.05 3.64 29.54
C GLY A 62 -35.24 2.24 29.02
N GLN A 63 -36.35 2.05 28.33
CA GLN A 63 -36.63 0.84 27.59
C GLN A 63 -36.32 1.05 26.10
N ASP A 64 -35.93 -0.04 25.44
CA ASP A 64 -35.73 -0.09 24.00
C ASP A 64 -37.06 -0.17 23.27
N ILE A 65 -37.14 0.57 22.16
CA ILE A 65 -38.26 0.55 21.21
C ILE A 65 -37.70 0.35 19.81
N TYR A 66 -38.30 -0.53 19.05
CA TYR A 66 -37.91 -0.87 17.68
C TYR A 66 -38.92 -0.25 16.72
N ILE A 67 -38.47 0.69 15.89
CA ILE A 67 -39.33 1.41 14.94
C ILE A 67 -39.19 0.75 13.57
N LYS A 68 -40.32 0.45 12.94
CA LYS A 68 -40.37 -0.09 11.58
C LYS A 68 -40.15 1.06 10.59
N ILE A 69 -39.12 0.92 9.75
CA ILE A 69 -38.76 1.89 8.72
C ILE A 69 -38.74 1.23 7.34
N ALA A 70 -38.77 2.04 6.28
CA ALA A 70 -38.63 1.53 4.93
C ALA A 70 -37.19 1.06 4.67
N ALA A 71 -37.01 -0.02 3.91
CA ALA A 71 -35.68 -0.53 3.57
C ALA A 71 -34.80 0.52 2.86
N SER A 72 -35.40 1.37 2.02
CA SER A 72 -34.71 2.47 1.35
C SER A 72 -34.17 3.54 2.31
N GLU A 73 -34.78 3.71 3.49
CA GLU A 73 -34.32 4.65 4.51
C GLU A 73 -33.19 4.05 5.35
N LEU A 74 -33.18 2.73 5.54
CA LEU A 74 -32.09 2.02 6.24
C LEU A 74 -30.74 2.23 5.50
N ASP A 75 -30.74 2.10 4.18
CA ASP A 75 -29.56 2.37 3.33
C ASP A 75 -29.04 3.81 3.45
N SER A 76 -29.93 4.76 3.75
CA SER A 76 -29.57 6.18 3.93
C SER A 76 -28.92 6.42 5.30
N LEU A 77 -29.35 5.69 6.34
CA LEU A 77 -28.78 5.76 7.69
C LEU A 77 -27.40 5.11 7.74
N GLU A 78 -27.20 3.97 7.06
CA GLU A 78 -25.88 3.32 6.97
C GLU A 78 -24.85 4.20 6.24
N LYS A 79 -25.28 4.97 5.23
CA LYS A 79 -24.42 5.94 4.55
C LYS A 79 -24.02 7.11 5.45
N SER A 80 -24.88 7.50 6.41
CA SER A 80 -24.64 8.62 7.33
C SER A 80 -23.81 8.22 8.56
N ASP A 81 -23.97 7.01 9.10
CA ASP A 81 -23.24 6.57 10.30
C ASP A 81 -21.77 6.16 9.99
N GLY A 82 -21.40 6.19 8.71
CA GLY A 82 -20.04 6.02 8.24
C GLY A 82 -19.02 7.00 8.83
N GLU A 83 -19.39 8.16 9.37
CA GLU A 83 -18.37 9.11 9.87
C GLU A 83 -17.76 8.74 11.23
N LYS A 84 -18.43 7.94 12.08
CA LYS A 84 -17.91 7.65 13.44
C LYS A 84 -17.28 6.25 13.56
N GLY A 85 -17.67 5.30 12.73
CA GLY A 85 -17.04 3.96 12.65
C GLY A 85 -15.83 3.88 11.72
N ARG A 86 -15.67 4.81 10.76
CA ARG A 86 -14.58 4.76 9.77
C ARG A 86 -13.21 5.16 10.32
N ALA A 87 -13.11 5.87 11.44
CA ALA A 87 -11.81 6.24 12.00
C ALA A 87 -10.97 5.00 12.36
N LEU A 88 -11.59 3.94 12.91
CA LEU A 88 -10.86 2.73 13.30
C LEU A 88 -10.42 1.87 12.11
N CYS A 89 -11.20 1.86 11.03
CA CYS A 89 -10.88 1.10 9.81
C CYS A 89 -9.73 1.71 8.98
N TRP A 90 -9.43 3.00 9.11
CA TRP A 90 -8.25 3.60 8.46
C TRP A 90 -6.98 3.54 9.32
N ILE A 91 -7.10 3.47 10.65
CA ILE A 91 -5.94 3.46 11.55
C ILE A 91 -5.11 2.17 11.42
N LEU A 92 -5.76 1.03 11.17
CA LEU A 92 -5.08 -0.27 11.01
C LEU A 92 -4.24 -0.40 9.72
N PRO A 93 -4.75 -0.08 8.51
CA PRO A 93 -3.93 -0.18 7.30
C PRO A 93 -2.88 0.94 7.18
N LEU A 94 -3.14 2.14 7.71
CA LEU A 94 -2.16 3.24 7.70
C LEU A 94 -0.97 2.98 8.64
N SER A 95 -1.22 2.36 9.80
CA SER A 95 -0.14 1.98 10.72
C SER A 95 0.72 0.85 10.17
N VAL A 96 0.14 -0.18 9.56
CA VAL A 96 0.89 -1.28 8.93
C VAL A 96 1.69 -0.77 7.73
N GLY A 97 1.10 0.09 6.88
CA GLY A 97 1.79 0.69 5.75
C GLY A 97 3.01 1.51 6.16
N LEU A 98 2.88 2.37 7.18
CA LEU A 98 3.98 3.18 7.70
C LEU A 98 5.12 2.31 8.26
N VAL A 99 4.80 1.24 8.99
CA VAL A 99 5.79 0.30 9.53
C VAL A 99 6.55 -0.41 8.40
N LEU A 100 5.86 -0.87 7.34
CA LEU A 100 6.50 -1.50 6.19
C LEU A 100 7.40 -0.54 5.41
N VAL A 101 6.99 0.72 5.25
CA VAL A 101 7.81 1.77 4.61
C VAL A 101 9.07 2.07 5.43
N ILE A 102 8.94 2.20 6.76
CA ILE A 102 10.10 2.41 7.63
C ILE A 102 11.06 1.21 7.58
N LEU A 103 10.55 -0.02 7.64
CA LEU A 103 11.36 -1.23 7.60
C LEU A 103 12.10 -1.36 6.26
N SER A 104 11.44 -1.08 5.15
CA SER A 104 12.06 -1.11 3.82
C SER A 104 13.12 -0.02 3.66
N ILE A 105 12.91 1.20 4.15
CA ILE A 105 13.93 2.26 4.20
C ILE A 105 15.14 1.83 5.03
N LEU A 106 14.93 1.25 6.22
CA LEU A 106 16.01 0.76 7.08
C LEU A 106 16.81 -0.34 6.40
N LEU A 107 16.16 -1.32 5.75
CA LEU A 107 16.83 -2.39 5.01
C LEU A 107 17.66 -1.84 3.83
N ILE A 108 17.12 -0.87 3.08
CA ILE A 108 17.85 -0.20 2.00
C ILE A 108 19.05 0.55 2.56
N CYS A 109 18.89 1.34 3.63
CA CYS A 109 19.98 2.04 4.30
C CYS A 109 21.03 1.08 4.85
N HIS A 110 20.65 -0.04 5.45
CA HIS A 110 21.58 -1.08 5.90
C HIS A 110 22.33 -1.74 4.75
N ARG A 111 21.65 -2.04 3.62
CA ARG A 111 22.30 -2.55 2.41
C ARG A 111 23.26 -1.54 1.80
N ARG A 112 22.88 -0.25 1.74
CA ARG A 112 23.75 0.83 1.26
C ARG A 112 24.94 1.05 2.20
N ARG A 113 24.73 1.02 3.52
CA ARG A 113 25.81 1.09 4.53
C ARG A 113 26.72 -0.13 4.46
N LYS A 114 26.20 -1.35 4.29
CA LYS A 114 27.03 -2.55 4.06
C LYS A 114 27.81 -2.46 2.75
N LYS A 115 27.22 -1.96 1.67
CA LYS A 115 27.95 -1.71 0.41
C LYS A 115 29.02 -0.64 0.59
N ALA A 116 28.74 0.45 1.32
CA ALA A 116 29.69 1.51 1.63
C ALA A 116 30.80 1.05 2.58
N LEU A 117 30.50 0.19 3.56
CA LEU A 117 31.47 -0.46 4.43
C LEU A 117 32.33 -1.46 3.66
N LYS A 118 31.75 -2.24 2.73
CA LYS A 118 32.50 -3.09 1.79
C LYS A 118 33.37 -2.27 0.84
N LEU A 119 32.90 -1.10 0.39
CA LEU A 119 33.71 -0.16 -0.39
C LEU A 119 34.83 0.46 0.46
N LYS A 120 34.57 0.78 1.73
CA LYS A 120 35.56 1.32 2.66
C LYS A 120 36.57 0.28 3.14
N THR A 121 36.20 -1.00 3.31
CA THR A 121 37.16 -2.07 3.58
C THR A 121 38.01 -2.38 2.35
N LYS A 122 37.43 -2.36 1.13
CA LYS A 122 38.21 -2.45 -0.12
C LYS A 122 39.10 -1.22 -0.35
N ALA A 123 38.66 -0.01 0.02
CA ALA A 123 39.47 1.21 -0.05
C ALA A 123 40.54 1.27 1.04
N ALA A 124 40.27 0.73 2.25
CA ALA A 124 41.24 0.62 3.34
C ALA A 124 42.31 -0.44 3.05
N GLU A 125 41.96 -1.57 2.41
CA GLU A 125 42.93 -2.53 1.87
C GLU A 125 43.74 -1.92 0.71
N LYS A 126 43.10 -1.18 -0.21
CA LYS A 126 43.79 -0.49 -1.31
C LYS A 126 44.74 0.64 -0.84
N SER A 127 44.52 1.19 0.36
CA SER A 127 45.41 2.19 0.97
C SER A 127 46.60 1.59 1.75
N ARG A 128 46.58 0.29 2.07
CA ARG A 128 47.72 -0.42 2.69
C ARG A 128 48.62 -1.15 1.69
N TYR A 129 48.17 -1.31 0.44
CA TYR A 129 48.95 -1.89 -0.66
C TYR A 129 49.31 -0.81 -1.71
N SER A 130 49.74 0.36 -1.24
CA SER A 130 50.49 1.35 -2.03
C SER A 130 51.80 1.69 -1.32
N GLY A 131 52.41 0.68 -0.72
CA GLY A 131 53.74 0.71 -0.15
C GLY A 131 54.28 -0.71 -0.15
N SER A 132 55.49 -0.88 -0.69
CA SER A 132 56.30 -2.11 -0.80
C SER A 132 55.93 -3.13 -1.88
N ILE A 133 56.66 -3.00 -3.00
CA ILE A 133 57.23 -4.08 -3.81
C ILE A 133 57.59 -5.29 -2.94
N LYS A 134 57.11 -6.50 -3.31
CA LYS A 134 57.93 -7.72 -3.38
C LYS A 134 57.22 -8.80 -4.20
N GLN A 135 57.97 -9.26 -5.18
CA GLN A 135 57.78 -10.41 -6.04
C GLN A 135 57.76 -11.67 -5.16
N ASP A 136 56.77 -12.55 -5.31
CA ASP A 136 56.98 -13.97 -5.05
C ASP A 136 55.98 -14.85 -5.80
N TYR A 137 56.56 -15.92 -6.32
CA TYR A 137 56.01 -16.91 -7.23
C TYR A 137 55.05 -17.84 -6.48
N ASN A 138 53.95 -18.24 -7.14
CA ASN A 138 53.64 -19.64 -7.48
C ASN A 138 52.17 -20.07 -7.22
N SER A 139 51.71 -20.89 -8.18
CA SER A 139 50.64 -21.87 -8.10
C SER A 139 49.19 -21.45 -8.43
N GLY A 140 48.92 -21.40 -9.74
CA GLY A 140 47.93 -22.30 -10.35
C GLY A 140 46.45 -21.90 -10.27
N SER A 141 45.94 -21.26 -11.34
CA SER A 141 44.68 -21.59 -12.01
C SER A 141 44.38 -20.52 -13.07
N CYS A 142 44.15 -20.95 -14.32
CA CYS A 142 43.96 -20.10 -15.48
C CYS A 142 42.62 -19.37 -15.47
N THR A 143 42.64 -18.05 -15.29
CA THR A 143 41.68 -17.12 -15.93
C THR A 143 42.36 -15.77 -16.07
N GLU A 144 42.75 -15.41 -17.29
CA GLU A 144 43.06 -14.01 -17.62
C GLU A 144 41.76 -13.21 -17.48
N GLU A 145 41.47 -12.71 -16.28
CA GLU A 145 40.49 -11.64 -16.10
C GLU A 145 41.08 -10.40 -16.77
N PHE A 146 40.75 -10.19 -18.05
CA PHE A 146 40.93 -8.91 -18.71
C PHE A 146 40.29 -7.84 -17.82
N GLU A 147 41.10 -7.00 -17.17
CA GLU A 147 40.61 -5.84 -16.42
C GLU A 147 39.90 -4.91 -17.40
N ILE A 148 38.57 -4.97 -17.45
CA ILE A 148 37.77 -4.09 -18.30
C ILE A 148 37.86 -2.67 -17.72
N PRO A 149 38.46 -1.69 -18.43
CA PRO A 149 38.54 -0.33 -17.94
C PRO A 149 37.14 0.30 -17.90
N LEU A 150 36.76 0.80 -16.73
CA LEU A 150 35.49 1.51 -16.52
C LEU A 150 35.68 3.00 -16.82
N PHE A 151 34.80 3.57 -17.66
CA PHE A 151 34.80 4.99 -18.02
C PHE A 151 33.51 5.67 -17.56
N ASP A 152 33.61 6.89 -17.06
CA ASP A 152 32.45 7.73 -16.75
C ASP A 152 31.74 8.20 -18.02
N LEU A 153 30.41 8.36 -17.95
CA LEU A 153 29.60 8.83 -19.08
C LEU A 153 30.04 10.22 -19.56
N SER A 154 30.52 11.09 -18.66
CA SER A 154 31.06 12.40 -19.00
C SER A 154 32.27 12.30 -19.94
N THR A 155 33.19 11.37 -19.65
CA THR A 155 34.36 11.08 -20.49
C THR A 155 33.95 10.58 -21.87
N ILE A 156 32.98 9.67 -21.94
CA ILE A 156 32.46 9.13 -23.21
C ILE A 156 31.72 10.20 -24.03
N THR A 157 30.91 11.02 -23.37
CA THR A 157 30.17 12.12 -23.99
C THR A 157 31.13 13.16 -24.56
N LYS A 158 32.18 13.53 -23.81
CA LYS A 158 33.24 14.42 -24.29
C LYS A 158 34.01 13.80 -25.46
N ALA A 159 34.38 12.52 -25.37
CA ALA A 159 35.13 11.82 -26.41
C ALA A 159 34.37 11.72 -27.73
N THR A 160 33.04 11.59 -27.68
CA THR A 160 32.14 11.41 -28.84
C THR A 160 31.46 12.70 -29.29
N ASP A 161 31.84 13.86 -28.73
CA ASP A 161 31.18 15.14 -29.00
C ASP A 161 29.64 15.05 -28.83
N ASN A 162 29.23 14.59 -27.65
CA ASN A 162 27.85 14.34 -27.28
C ASN A 162 27.10 13.40 -28.24
N PHE A 163 27.75 12.32 -28.69
CA PHE A 163 27.20 11.38 -29.67
C PHE A 163 26.78 12.07 -30.98
N SER A 164 27.59 13.03 -31.44
CA SER A 164 27.36 13.76 -32.69
C SER A 164 27.25 12.79 -33.87
N VAL A 165 26.28 13.03 -34.76
CA VAL A 165 26.06 12.22 -35.97
C VAL A 165 27.30 12.22 -36.86
N ASN A 166 28.10 13.29 -36.85
CA ASN A 166 29.35 13.38 -37.59
C ASN A 166 30.42 12.39 -37.12
N ARG A 167 30.27 11.84 -35.91
CA ARG A 167 31.16 10.81 -35.36
C ARG A 167 30.60 9.40 -35.51
N LYS A 168 29.42 9.22 -36.09
CA LYS A 168 28.81 7.90 -36.28
C LYS A 168 29.62 7.13 -37.33
N ILE A 169 30.10 5.95 -36.94
CA ILE A 169 30.88 5.05 -37.80
C ILE A 169 30.10 3.80 -38.24
N GLY A 170 28.93 3.55 -37.66
CA GLY A 170 28.05 2.46 -38.06
C GLY A 170 26.73 2.43 -37.29
N GLU A 171 25.81 1.57 -37.73
CA GLU A 171 24.56 1.27 -37.03
C GLU A 171 24.13 -0.16 -37.37
N GLY A 172 23.59 -0.87 -36.37
CA GLY A 172 23.00 -2.19 -36.54
C GLY A 172 21.83 -2.40 -35.58
N GLY A 173 21.38 -3.64 -35.40
CA GLY A 173 20.19 -3.96 -34.57
C GLY A 173 20.26 -3.45 -33.12
N PHE A 174 21.47 -3.36 -32.57
CA PHE A 174 21.72 -2.86 -31.22
C PHE A 174 21.88 -1.33 -31.12
N GLY A 175 21.85 -0.61 -32.23
CA GLY A 175 21.97 0.85 -32.29
C GLY A 175 23.27 1.38 -32.92
N PRO A 176 23.46 2.71 -32.87
CA PRO A 176 24.58 3.40 -33.51
C PRO A 176 25.91 3.22 -32.78
N VAL A 177 27.00 3.18 -33.55
CA VAL A 177 28.39 3.17 -33.08
C VAL A 177 29.04 4.50 -33.45
N TYR A 178 29.69 5.15 -32.49
CA TYR A 178 30.37 6.44 -32.66
C TYR A 178 31.87 6.30 -32.45
N LYS A 179 32.68 7.02 -33.23
CA LYS A 179 34.12 7.21 -32.99
C LYS A 179 34.32 8.23 -31.88
N GLY A 180 35.04 7.86 -30.84
CA GLY A 180 35.46 8.74 -29.76
C GLY A 180 36.97 8.89 -29.67
N ILE A 181 37.45 9.96 -29.06
CA ILE A 181 38.88 10.17 -28.74
C ILE A 181 39.00 10.47 -27.24
N LEU A 182 39.64 9.57 -26.49
CA LEU A 182 39.89 9.73 -25.05
C LEU A 182 41.02 10.73 -24.77
N GLU A 183 41.13 11.17 -23.52
CA GLU A 183 42.27 11.95 -23.06
C GLU A 183 43.57 11.15 -23.29
N LYS A 184 44.59 11.79 -23.87
CA LYS A 184 45.81 11.18 -24.47
C LYS A 184 45.68 10.66 -25.91
N GLY A 185 44.59 10.98 -26.63
CA GLY A 185 44.49 10.75 -28.08
C GLY A 185 44.15 9.31 -28.49
N ARG A 186 43.79 8.45 -27.54
CA ARG A 186 43.38 7.07 -27.82
C ARG A 186 42.00 7.06 -28.49
N GLU A 187 41.93 6.56 -29.72
CA GLU A 187 40.67 6.36 -30.43
C GLU A 187 39.89 5.18 -29.85
N ILE A 188 38.57 5.33 -29.78
CA ILE A 188 37.64 4.31 -29.29
C ILE A 188 36.40 4.24 -30.17
N ALA A 189 35.71 3.09 -30.17
CA ALA A 189 34.37 2.94 -30.70
C ALA A 189 33.37 2.82 -29.56
N VAL A 190 32.32 3.63 -29.57
CA VAL A 190 31.30 3.69 -28.54
C VAL A 190 29.98 3.24 -29.14
N LYS A 191 29.54 2.03 -28.80
CA LYS A 191 28.22 1.51 -29.18
C LYS A 191 27.18 2.03 -28.20
N ARG A 192 26.10 2.63 -28.69
CA ARG A 192 25.00 3.13 -27.86
C ARG A 192 23.76 2.30 -28.14
N LEU A 193 23.18 1.75 -27.08
CA LEU A 193 21.93 0.98 -27.19
C LEU A 193 20.81 1.87 -27.75
N SER A 194 20.15 1.43 -28.83
CA SER A 194 18.98 2.11 -29.38
C SER A 194 17.74 1.88 -28.49
N LYS A 195 16.88 2.89 -28.38
CA LYS A 195 15.58 2.76 -27.69
C LYS A 195 14.63 1.78 -28.39
N THR A 196 14.84 1.51 -29.69
CA THR A 196 14.01 0.60 -30.50
C THR A 196 14.71 -0.73 -30.76
N SER A 197 15.77 -1.06 -30.01
CA SER A 197 16.47 -2.34 -30.17
C SER A 197 15.51 -3.51 -29.90
N THR A 198 15.37 -4.40 -30.86
CA THR A 198 14.60 -5.65 -30.75
C THR A 198 15.40 -6.78 -30.07
N GLN A 199 16.68 -6.53 -29.78
CA GLN A 199 17.62 -7.45 -29.15
C GLN A 199 17.92 -7.01 -27.71
N GLY A 200 17.97 -7.97 -26.77
CA GLY A 200 17.94 -7.74 -25.32
C GLY A 200 19.20 -7.11 -24.73
N GLU A 201 19.10 -6.56 -23.51
CA GLU A 201 20.21 -5.89 -22.80
C GLU A 201 21.41 -6.80 -22.50
N ASP A 202 21.20 -8.11 -22.46
CA ASP A 202 22.26 -9.10 -22.18
C ASP A 202 23.15 -9.36 -23.40
N GLU A 203 22.61 -9.25 -24.62
CA GLU A 203 23.38 -9.39 -25.88
C GLU A 203 24.22 -8.14 -26.20
N PHE A 204 23.98 -7.04 -25.48
CA PHE A 204 24.77 -5.81 -25.61
C PHE A 204 26.09 -5.89 -24.83
N LYS A 205 26.19 -6.77 -23.83
CA LYS A 205 27.40 -7.00 -23.03
C LYS A 205 28.24 -8.07 -23.73
N ASN A 206 29.53 -7.78 -23.94
CA ASN A 206 30.52 -8.72 -24.47
C ASN A 206 31.22 -9.46 -23.33
#